data_AF-A0A918U4Y4-F1
#
_entry.id   AF-A0A918U4Y4-F1
#
_cell.length_a   1.000
_cell.length_b   1.000
_cell.length_c   1.000
_cell.angle_alpha   90.00
_cell.angle_beta   90.00
_cell.angle_gamma   90.00
#
_symmetry.space_group_name_H-M   'P 1'
#
loop_
_entity.id
_entity.type
_entity.pdbx_description
1 polymer ?
#
loop_
_entity_poly.entity_id
_entity_poly.type
_entity_poly.pdbx_seq_one_letter_code
_entity_poly.pdbx_strand_id
1 'polypeptide(L)'
;MQVPDALVDLQLSVYQERSALGEFVRSSGPGKDWSTGVLEEAARRQRSLEESERVLECGVRDQARTEDQVRELRRVLRRQALISLATQDARQPRGRARA
;
A
#
# COMPACT_ATOMS: atom_id res chain seq x y z
N MET A 1 16.88 0.73 -15.05
CA MET A 1 15.47 0.83 -15.48
C MET A 1 14.86 2.00 -14.74
N GLN A 2 14.30 2.99 -15.44
CA GLN A 2 13.56 4.07 -14.78
C GLN A 2 12.14 3.56 -14.52
N VAL A 3 11.70 3.69 -13.28
CA VAL A 3 10.36 3.30 -12.88
C VAL A 3 9.45 4.52 -13.05
N PRO A 4 8.28 4.39 -13.72
CA PRO A 4 7.30 5.47 -13.80
C PRO A 4 6.82 5.91 -12.42
N ASP A 5 6.73 7.23 -12.21
CA ASP A 5 6.23 7.80 -10.95
C ASP A 5 4.81 7.31 -10.62
N ALA A 6 3.95 7.15 -11.63
CA ALA A 6 2.61 6.59 -11.47
C ALA A 6 2.59 5.17 -10.86
N LEU A 7 3.59 4.32 -11.17
CA LEU A 7 3.71 3.00 -10.56
C LEU A 7 4.23 3.08 -9.11
N VAL A 8 5.09 4.06 -8.81
CA VAL A 8 5.52 4.35 -7.43
C VAL A 8 4.33 4.83 -6.61
N ASP A 9 3.54 5.76 -7.13
CA ASP A 9 2.33 6.28 -6.47
C ASP A 9 1.30 5.17 -6.22
N LEU A 10 1.10 4.28 -7.19
CA LEU A 10 0.23 3.13 -7.00
C LEU A 10 0.77 2.16 -5.94
N GLN A 11 2.08 1.90 -5.91
CA GLN A 11 2.72 1.07 -4.88
C GLN A 11 2.59 1.70 -3.48
N LEU A 12 2.64 3.04 -3.39
CA LEU A 12 2.39 3.78 -2.16
C LEU A 12 0.92 3.65 -1.72
N SER A 13 -0.04 3.82 -2.62
CA SER A 13 -1.47 3.65 -2.34
C SER A 13 -1.77 2.26 -1.80
N VAL A 14 -1.29 1.21 -2.48
CA VAL A 14 -1.43 -0.19 -2.03
C VAL A 14 -0.86 -0.39 -0.63
N TYR A 15 0.31 0.19 -0.34
CA TYR A 15 0.93 0.07 0.97
C TYR A 15 0.10 0.78 2.07
N GLN A 16 -0.42 1.97 1.77
CA GLN A 16 -1.28 2.73 2.67
C GLN A 16 -2.60 2.01 2.92
N GLU A 17 -3.27 1.49 1.89
CA GLU A 17 -4.49 0.68 2.01
C GLU A 17 -4.26 -0.57 2.87
N ARG A 18 -3.16 -1.30 2.63
CA ARG A 18 -2.79 -2.46 3.44
C ARG A 18 -2.53 -2.07 4.91
N SER A 19 -1.86 -0.96 5.15
CA SER A 19 -1.58 -0.48 6.51
C SER A 19 -2.88 -0.08 7.21
N ALA A 20 -3.75 0.67 6.54
CA ALA A 20 -5.06 1.07 7.05
C ALA A 20 -5.98 -0.13 7.31
N LEU A 21 -5.94 -1.16 6.48
CA LEU A 21 -6.65 -2.41 6.73
C LEU A 21 -6.09 -3.12 7.97
N GLY A 22 -4.77 -3.22 8.10
CA GLY A 22 -4.14 -3.81 9.28
C GLY A 22 -4.46 -3.05 10.57
N GLU A 23 -4.51 -1.72 10.52
CA GLU A 23 -4.95 -0.87 11.63
C GLU A 23 -6.42 -1.07 11.96
N PHE A 24 -7.29 -1.13 10.95
CA PHE A 24 -8.71 -1.43 11.12
C PHE A 24 -8.90 -2.76 11.85
N VAL A 25 -8.33 -3.84 11.33
CA VAL A 25 -8.38 -5.19 11.92
C VAL A 25 -7.88 -5.17 13.37
N ARG A 26 -6.75 -4.49 13.65
CA ARG A 26 -6.19 -4.38 15.00
C ARG A 26 -7.12 -3.62 15.95
N SER A 27 -7.73 -2.53 15.48
CA SER A 27 -8.65 -1.70 16.27
C SER A 27 -9.99 -2.39 16.55
N SER A 28 -10.42 -3.27 15.65
CA SER A 28 -11.67 -4.04 15.79
C SER A 28 -11.57 -5.23 16.75
N GLY A 29 -10.36 -5.58 17.22
CA GLY A 29 -10.16 -6.70 18.14
C GLY A 29 -10.29 -8.08 17.46
N PRO A 30 -10.47 -9.16 18.24
CA PRO A 30 -10.51 -10.53 17.71
C PRO A 30 -11.66 -10.73 16.70
N GLY A 31 -11.35 -11.33 15.55
CA GLY A 31 -12.33 -11.55 14.47
C GLY A 31 -13.58 -12.36 14.86
N LYS A 32 -13.48 -13.18 15.92
CA LYS A 32 -14.61 -13.96 16.44
C LYS A 32 -15.75 -13.10 17.03
N ASP A 33 -15.43 -11.86 17.44
CA ASP A 33 -16.37 -10.95 18.11
C ASP A 33 -16.83 -9.80 17.18
N TRP A 34 -16.48 -9.86 15.90
CA TRP A 34 -16.84 -8.82 14.95
C TRP A 34 -18.33 -8.82 14.64
N SER A 35 -18.93 -7.63 14.67
CA SER A 35 -20.28 -7.44 14.17
C SER A 35 -20.33 -7.60 12.65
N THR A 36 -21.51 -7.87 12.10
CA THR A 36 -21.74 -7.95 10.65
C THR A 36 -21.22 -6.70 9.93
N GLY A 37 -21.44 -5.50 10.50
CA GLY A 37 -20.94 -4.26 9.90
C GLY A 37 -19.41 -4.18 9.86
N VAL A 38 -18.70 -4.69 10.87
CA VAL A 38 -17.24 -4.77 10.87
C VAL A 38 -16.74 -5.77 9.82
N LEU A 39 -17.42 -6.91 9.67
CA LEU A 39 -17.11 -7.91 8.64
C LEU A 39 -17.32 -7.36 7.23
N GLU A 40 -18.41 -6.64 6.98
CA GLU A 40 -18.70 -6.03 5.67
C GLU A 40 -17.69 -4.94 5.33
N GLU A 41 -17.34 -4.09 6.29
CA GLU A 41 -16.32 -3.05 6.15
C GLU A 41 -14.93 -3.68 5.87
N ALA A 42 -14.54 -4.70 6.63
CA ALA A 42 -13.30 -5.45 6.41
C ALA A 42 -13.27 -6.04 5.00
N ALA A 43 -14.35 -6.69 4.58
CA ALA A 43 -14.45 -7.29 3.26
C ALA A 43 -14.41 -6.24 2.14
N ARG A 44 -15.04 -5.08 2.33
CA ARG A 44 -14.97 -3.97 1.36
C ARG A 44 -13.54 -3.47 1.20
N ARG A 45 -12.84 -3.22 2.31
CA ARG A 45 -11.45 -2.76 2.31
C ARG A 45 -10.51 -3.80 1.71
N GLN A 46 -10.71 -5.07 2.04
CA GLN A 46 -9.94 -6.17 1.47
C GLN A 46 -10.12 -6.25 -0.06
N ARG A 47 -11.35 -6.14 -0.57
CA ARG A 47 -11.61 -6.11 -2.02
C ARG A 47 -10.96 -4.92 -2.72
N SER A 48 -11.02 -3.73 -2.12
CA SER A 48 -10.33 -2.54 -2.63
C SER A 48 -8.82 -2.78 -2.74
N LEU A 49 -8.21 -3.32 -1.68
CA LEU A 49 -6.78 -3.62 -1.68
C LEU A 49 -6.42 -4.64 -2.76
N GLU A 50 -7.19 -5.71 -2.91
CA GLU A 50 -6.97 -6.73 -3.94
C GLU A 50 -7.09 -6.15 -5.35
N GLU A 51 -8.01 -5.22 -5.57
CA GLU A 51 -8.14 -4.52 -6.85
C GLU A 51 -6.90 -3.66 -7.12
N SER A 52 -6.48 -2.82 -6.17
CA SER A 52 -5.26 -2.01 -6.27
C SER A 52 -4.01 -2.87 -6.50
N GLU A 53 -3.90 -4.02 -5.83
CA GLU A 53 -2.81 -4.98 -6.02
C GLU A 53 -2.80 -5.61 -7.42
N ARG A 54 -3.98 -5.93 -7.97
CA ARG A 54 -4.09 -6.43 -9.35
C ARG A 54 -3.69 -5.37 -10.37
N VAL A 55 -4.14 -4.13 -10.20
CA VAL A 55 -3.74 -3.03 -11.09
C VAL A 55 -2.23 -2.83 -11.04
N LEU A 56 -1.63 -2.88 -9.85
CA LEU A 56 -0.18 -2.80 -9.69
C LEU A 56 0.54 -3.97 -10.35
N GLU A 57 0.04 -5.19 -10.19
CA GLU A 57 0.62 -6.37 -10.84
C GLU A 57 0.57 -6.26 -12.37
N CYS A 58 -0.56 -5.87 -12.93
CA CYS A 58 -0.70 -5.63 -14.37
C CYS A 58 0.26 -4.53 -14.83
N GLY A 59 0.28 -3.38 -14.17
CA GLY A 59 1.18 -2.27 -14.54
C GLY A 59 2.66 -2.65 -14.47
N VAL A 60 3.07 -3.49 -13.51
CA VAL A 60 4.42 -4.04 -13.44
C VAL A 60 4.70 -4.98 -14.61
N ARG A 61 3.75 -5.86 -14.96
CA ARG A 61 3.90 -6.79 -16.08
C ARG A 61 3.96 -6.05 -17.41
N ASP A 62 3.15 -5.02 -17.61
CA ASP A 62 3.13 -4.22 -18.83
C ASP A 62 4.44 -3.44 -19.03
N GLN A 63 5.07 -3.02 -17.93
CA GLN A 63 6.35 -2.30 -17.95
C GLN A 63 7.57 -3.22 -18.08
N ALA A 64 7.44 -4.52 -17.78
CA ALA A 64 8.54 -5.48 -17.80
C ALA A 64 8.44 -6.45 -18.99
N ARG A 65 9.56 -6.84 -19.58
CA ARG A 65 9.57 -7.75 -20.75
C ARG A 65 9.67 -9.23 -20.39
N THR A 66 10.15 -9.55 -19.19
CA THR A 66 10.38 -10.93 -18.73
C THR A 66 10.11 -11.07 -17.23
N GLU A 67 10.00 -12.30 -16.73
CA GLU A 67 9.78 -12.57 -15.30
C GLU A 67 10.91 -12.04 -14.40
N ASP A 68 12.16 -12.13 -14.85
CA ASP A 68 13.31 -11.57 -14.13
C ASP A 68 13.20 -10.04 -14.03
N GLN A 69 12.74 -9.40 -15.11
CA GLN A 69 12.49 -7.95 -15.10
C GLN A 69 11.30 -7.58 -14.23
N VAL A 70 10.24 -8.40 -14.18
CA VAL A 70 9.11 -8.22 -13.23
C VAL A 70 9.63 -8.26 -11.80
N ARG A 71 10.47 -9.26 -11.47
CA ARG A 71 11.04 -9.41 -10.14
C ARG A 71 11.92 -8.23 -9.76
N GLU A 72 12.78 -7.79 -10.67
CA GLU A 72 13.66 -6.65 -10.43
C GLU A 72 12.88 -5.33 -10.35
N LEU A 73 11.91 -5.11 -11.24
CA LEU A 73 11.04 -3.94 -11.20
C LEU A 73 10.26 -3.86 -9.88
N ARG A 74 9.71 -4.99 -9.38
CA ARG A 74 9.07 -5.05 -8.05
C ARG A 74 10.02 -4.66 -6.92
N ARG A 75 11.29 -5.06 -7.00
CA ARG A 75 12.31 -4.67 -6.00
C ARG A 75 12.60 -3.18 -6.03
N VAL A 76 12.78 -2.62 -7.22
CA VAL A 76 13.03 -1.18 -7.40
C VAL A 76 11.83 -0.35 -6.93
N LEU A 77 10.61 -0.73 -7.32
CA LEU A 77 9.37 -0.09 -6.88
C LEU A 77 9.25 -0.06 -5.36
N ARG A 78 9.47 -1.21 -4.69
CA ARG A 78 9.46 -1.27 -3.23
C ARG A 78 10.49 -0.34 -2.61
N ARG A 79 11.72 -0.31 -3.13
CA ARG A 79 12.77 0.57 -2.63
C ARG A 79 12.40 2.05 -2.78
N GLN A 80 11.88 2.44 -3.94
CA GLN A 80 11.47 3.82 -4.20
C GLN A 80 10.30 4.24 -3.33
N ALA A 81 9.26 3.40 -3.20
CA ALA A 81 8.13 3.67 -2.33
C ALA A 81 8.57 3.86 -0.86
N LEU A 82 9.50 3.03 -0.36
CA LEU A 82 10.04 3.19 0.99
C LEU A 82 10.79 4.51 1.17
N ILE A 83 11.57 4.93 0.18
CA ILE A 83 12.24 6.23 0.20
C ILE A 83 11.21 7.36 0.21
N SER A 84 10.22 7.30 -0.68
CA SER A 84 9.14 8.30 -0.76
C SER A 84 8.37 8.42 0.56
N LEU A 85 8.00 7.31 1.19
CA LEU A 85 7.36 7.30 2.51
C LEU A 85 8.24 7.99 3.57
N ALA A 86 9.51 7.60 3.67
CA ALA A 86 10.44 8.19 4.63
C ALA A 86 10.61 9.70 4.43
N THR A 87 10.61 10.17 3.17
CA THR A 87 10.68 11.61 2.88
C THR A 87 9.38 12.37 3.18
N GLN A 88 8.22 11.71 3.07
CA GLN A 88 6.93 12.30 3.47
C GLN A 88 6.86 12.45 4.99
N ASP A 89 7.26 11.42 5.75
CA ASP A 89 7.29 11.47 7.23
C ASP A 89 8.26 12.54 7.75
N ALA A 90 9.40 12.74 7.09
CA ALA A 90 10.36 13.78 7.46
C ALA A 90 9.85 15.22 7.18
N ARG A 91 8.86 15.38 6.28
CA ARG A 91 8.26 16.66 5.91
C ARG A 91 6.97 16.98 6.66
N GLN A 92 6.43 16.06 7.47
CA GLN A 92 5.43 16.42 8.48
C GLN A 92 6.18 17.04 9.67
N PRO A 93 6.15 18.37 9.88
CA PRO A 93 6.57 18.89 11.16
C PRO A 93 5.66 18.26 12.20
N ARG A 94 6.24 17.63 13.23
CA ARG A 94 5.56 17.34 14.49
C ARG A 94 5.18 18.67 15.13
N GLY A 95 4.18 19.34 14.56
CA GLY A 95 3.59 20.55 15.05
C GLY A 95 2.67 20.21 16.21
N ARG A 96 3.27 19.79 17.33
CA ARG A 96 2.71 19.96 18.68
C ARG A 96 3.77 19.59 19.73
N ALA A 97 4.39 20.62 20.28
CA ALA A 97 4.77 20.64 21.68
C ALA A 97 4.77 22.08 22.20
N ARG A 98 3.77 22.36 23.05
CA ARG A 98 3.79 23.23 24.26
C ARG A 98 4.16 24.72 24.08
N ALA A 99 3.54 25.67 24.78
CA ALA A 99 2.65 25.67 25.94
C ALA A 99 1.68 26.86 25.84
#